data_AF-A0A7C1C4B9-F1
#
_entry.id   AF-A0A7C1C4B9-F1
#
_cell.length_a   1.000
_cell.length_b   1.000
_cell.length_c   1.000
_cell.angle_alpha   90.00
_cell.angle_beta   90.00
_cell.angle_gamma   90.00
#
_symmetry.space_group_name_H-M   'P 1'
#
loop_
_entity.id
_entity.type
_entity.pdbx_description
1 polymer ?
#
loop_
_entity_poly.entity_id
_entity_poly.type
_entity_poly.pdbx_seq_one_letter_code
_entity_poly.pdbx_strand_id
1 'polypeptide(L)'
;QKNKHTDKLDDLLSSEPVVIGDIILAEILQGFRKDTDYHKAKEYLDSLVCFSMSNKNIAIKSAENFRYLRKKGFTVRKTTDIFIGTFCIEHNIPLLHNNKDFLPLQELGLLVV
;
A
#
# COMPACT_ATOMS: atom_id res chain seq x y z
N GLN A 1 -5.51 6.66 -21.07
CA GLN A 1 -6.80 5.97 -20.80
C GLN A 1 -7.15 6.30 -19.36
N LYS A 2 -8.26 7.00 -19.11
CA LYS A 2 -8.71 7.29 -17.74
C LYS A 2 -9.27 6.01 -17.12
N ASN A 3 -8.72 5.63 -15.97
CA ASN A 3 -9.14 4.49 -15.18
C ASN A 3 -9.87 5.04 -13.94
N LYS A 4 -10.97 4.43 -13.50
CA LYS A 4 -11.72 4.88 -12.31
C LYS A 4 -10.82 5.03 -11.06
N HIS A 5 -9.76 4.23 -10.97
CA HIS A 5 -8.78 4.33 -9.88
C HIS A 5 -7.83 5.54 -10.04
N THR A 6 -7.51 5.96 -11.27
CA THR A 6 -6.71 7.16 -11.50
C THR A 6 -7.53 8.41 -11.26
N ASP A 7 -8.81 8.42 -11.65
CA ASP A 7 -9.71 9.55 -11.35
C ASP A 7 -9.88 9.73 -9.83
N LYS A 8 -10.02 8.63 -9.07
CA LYS A 8 -10.12 8.71 -7.60
C LYS A 8 -8.83 9.21 -6.93
N LEU A 9 -7.67 8.85 -7.47
CA LEU A 9 -6.40 9.40 -7.00
C LEU A 9 -6.29 10.90 -7.31
N ASP A 10 -6.69 11.34 -8.50
CA ASP A 10 -6.69 12.75 -8.89
C ASP A 10 -7.61 13.58 -7.97
N ASP A 11 -8.78 13.05 -7.62
CA ASP A 11 -9.70 13.68 -6.66
C ASP A 11 -9.05 13.78 -5.27
N LEU A 12 -8.48 12.68 -4.76
CA LEU A 12 -7.84 12.65 -3.44
C LEU A 12 -6.64 13.60 -3.34
N LEU A 13 -5.78 13.65 -4.37
CA LEU A 13 -4.65 14.57 -4.43
C LEU A 13 -5.09 16.04 -4.38
N SER A 14 -6.32 16.33 -4.79
CA SER A 14 -6.90 17.67 -4.80
C SER A 14 -7.63 18.02 -3.50
N SER A 15 -8.04 17.04 -2.70
CA SER A 15 -8.91 17.24 -1.54
C SER A 15 -8.30 16.84 -0.19
N GLU A 16 -7.32 15.93 -0.17
CA GLU A 16 -6.77 15.35 1.05
C GLU A 16 -5.24 15.15 0.96
N PRO A 17 -4.50 15.17 2.09
CA PRO A 17 -3.09 14.79 2.09
C PRO A 17 -2.90 13.33 1.69
N VAL A 18 -2.29 13.10 0.53
CA VAL A 18 -1.88 11.77 0.07
C VAL A 18 -0.45 11.48 0.50
N VAL A 19 -0.23 10.26 1.01
CA VAL A 19 1.07 9.78 1.48
C VAL A 19 1.45 8.50 0.75
N ILE A 20 2.74 8.16 0.75
CA ILE A 20 3.25 6.92 0.15
C ILE A 20 4.08 6.13 1.15
N GLY A 21 4.11 4.81 1.01
CA GLY A 21 5.03 3.94 1.75
C GLY A 21 6.29 3.64 0.96
N ASP A 22 7.40 3.44 1.66
CA ASP A 22 8.68 3.02 1.06
C ASP A 22 8.55 1.73 0.21
N ILE A 23 7.78 0.74 0.68
CA ILE A 23 7.50 -0.50 -0.07
C ILE A 23 6.71 -0.21 -1.35
N ILE A 24 5.67 0.62 -1.27
CA ILE A 24 4.82 0.97 -2.42
C ILE A 24 5.62 1.79 -3.44
N LEU A 25 6.40 2.76 -2.97
CA LEU A 25 7.30 3.56 -3.80
C LEU A 25 8.27 2.67 -4.57
N ALA A 26 8.89 1.70 -3.89
CA ALA A 26 9.80 0.75 -4.53
C ALA A 26 9.09 -0.11 -5.59
N GLU A 27 7.91 -0.66 -5.31
CA GLU A 27 7.14 -1.46 -6.27
C GLU A 27 6.74 -0.65 -7.51
N ILE A 28 6.30 0.61 -7.33
CA ILE A 28 5.95 1.49 -8.45
C ILE A 28 7.18 1.77 -9.32
N LEU A 29 8.30 2.17 -8.71
CA LEU A 29 9.52 2.50 -9.43
C LEU A 29 10.13 1.30 -10.16
N GLN A 30 10.09 0.11 -9.57
CA GLN A 30 10.54 -1.14 -10.21
C GLN A 30 9.67 -1.56 -11.41
N GLY A 31 8.43 -1.07 -11.51
CA GLY A 31 7.51 -1.39 -12.61
C GLY A 31 7.87 -0.73 -13.95
N PHE A 32 8.74 0.29 -13.95
CA PHE A 32 9.09 1.01 -15.16
C PHE A 32 10.17 0.28 -15.98
N ARG A 33 9.92 0.12 -17.28
CA ARG A 33 10.89 -0.45 -18.23
C ARG A 33 11.85 0.57 -18.83
N LYS A 34 11.47 1.85 -18.85
CA LYS A 34 12.23 2.93 -19.46
C LYS A 34 12.71 3.88 -18.37
N ASP A 35 14.00 4.20 -18.40
CA ASP A 35 14.59 5.15 -17.47
C ASP A 35 13.92 6.52 -17.53
N THR A 36 13.50 6.99 -18.71
CA THR A 36 12.83 8.29 -18.84
C THR A 36 11.51 8.34 -18.07
N ASP A 37 10.77 7.23 -18.04
CA ASP A 37 9.49 7.15 -17.35
C ASP A 37 9.71 6.94 -15.84
N TYR A 38 10.73 6.15 -15.47
CA TYR A 38 11.20 6.00 -14.09
C TYR A 38 11.55 7.35 -13.45
N HIS A 39 12.39 8.16 -14.12
CA HIS A 39 12.86 9.42 -13.54
C HIS A 39 11.72 10.42 -13.36
N LYS A 40 10.80 10.49 -14.33
CA LYS A 40 9.58 11.30 -14.20
C LYS A 40 8.73 10.85 -13.02
N ALA A 41 8.46 9.54 -12.92
CA ALA A 41 7.67 9.01 -11.81
C ALA A 41 8.34 9.26 -10.45
N LYS A 42 9.65 9.06 -10.35
CA LYS A 42 10.41 9.35 -9.12
C LYS A 42 10.27 10.81 -8.71
N GLU A 43 10.41 11.75 -9.63
CA GLU A 43 10.29 13.18 -9.34
C GLU A 43 8.90 13.54 -8.77
N TYR A 44 7.83 13.02 -9.38
CA TYR A 44 6.47 13.22 -8.86
C TYR A 44 6.28 12.58 -7.49
N LEU A 45 6.73 11.34 -7.29
CA LEU A 45 6.52 10.61 -6.05
C LEU A 45 7.38 11.12 -4.88
N ASP A 46 8.56 11.69 -5.15
CA ASP A 46 9.42 12.33 -4.12
C ASP A 46 8.73 13.52 -3.45
N SER A 47 7.72 14.12 -4.10
CA SER A 47 6.96 15.23 -3.53
C SER A 47 5.99 14.79 -2.42
N LEU A 48 5.68 13.49 -2.33
CA LEU A 48 4.79 12.93 -1.33
C LEU A 48 5.54 12.64 -0.02
N VAL A 49 4.83 12.76 1.10
CA VAL A 49 5.36 12.27 2.39
C VAL A 49 5.50 10.76 2.32
N CYS A 50 6.74 10.28 2.49
CA CYS A 50 7.06 8.85 2.44
C CYS A 50 7.24 8.28 3.85
N PHE A 51 6.44 7.28 4.20
CA PHE A 51 6.55 6.54 5.46
C PHE A 51 7.39 5.29 5.31
N SER A 52 8.22 5.00 6.32
CA SER A 52 8.85 3.69 6.41
C SER A 52 7.85 2.66 6.94
N MET A 53 7.46 1.73 6.08
CA MET A 53 6.47 0.70 6.40
C MET A 53 7.08 -0.55 7.03
N SER A 54 8.39 -0.54 7.28
CA SER A 54 9.09 -1.67 7.89
C SER A 54 9.89 -1.22 9.10
N ASN A 55 9.61 -1.87 10.22
CA ASN A 55 10.43 -1.87 11.42
C ASN A 55 10.16 -3.16 12.18
N LYS A 56 10.90 -3.42 13.25
CA LYS A 56 10.75 -4.66 14.03
C LYS A 56 9.32 -4.86 14.55
N ASN A 57 8.64 -3.79 14.97
CA ASN A 57 7.28 -3.88 15.50
C ASN A 57 6.29 -4.26 14.40
N ILE A 58 6.30 -3.54 13.27
CA ILE A 58 5.44 -3.85 12.11
C ILE A 58 5.72 -5.24 11.56
N ALA A 59 6.98 -5.69 11.53
CA ALA A 59 7.34 -7.02 11.07
C ALA A 59 6.74 -8.13 11.94
N ILE A 60 6.78 -7.98 13.26
CA ILE A 60 6.18 -8.94 14.21
C ILE A 60 4.65 -8.97 14.02
N LYS A 61 4.00 -7.80 14.02
CA LYS A 61 2.54 -7.69 13.82
C LYS A 61 2.09 -8.24 12.48
N SER A 62 2.87 -8.00 11.43
CA SER A 62 2.66 -8.55 10.10
C SER A 62 2.64 -10.08 10.13
N ALA A 63 3.60 -10.70 10.82
CA ALA A 63 3.65 -12.15 10.98
C ALA A 63 2.46 -12.68 11.80
N GLU A 64 2.03 -11.97 12.84
CA GLU A 64 0.85 -12.32 13.64
C GLU A 64 -0.44 -12.26 12.83
N ASN A 65 -0.64 -11.16 12.08
CA ASN A 65 -1.77 -10.97 11.17
C ASN A 65 -1.84 -12.06 10.10
N PHE A 66 -0.70 -12.36 9.46
CA PHE A 66 -0.62 -13.44 8.48
C PHE A 66 -1.00 -14.81 9.10
N ARG A 67 -0.46 -15.12 10.29
CA ARG A 67 -0.78 -16.38 11.00
C ARG A 67 -2.25 -16.46 11.38
N TYR A 68 -2.85 -15.36 11.81
CA TYR A 68 -4.27 -15.28 12.12
C TYR A 68 -5.14 -15.55 10.89
N LEU A 69 -4.87 -14.84 9.79
CA LEU A 69 -5.61 -15.00 8.53
C LEU A 69 -5.49 -16.43 7.98
N ARG A 70 -4.29 -17.01 8.04
CA ARG A 70 -4.05 -18.40 7.63
C ARG A 70 -4.87 -19.39 8.45
N LYS A 71 -4.99 -19.20 9.77
CA LYS A 71 -5.83 -20.06 10.64
C LYS A 71 -7.31 -19.96 10.28
N LYS A 72 -7.76 -18.82 9.75
CA LYS A 72 -9.13 -18.60 9.24
C LYS A 72 -9.34 -19.13 7.81
N GLY A 73 -8.32 -19.69 7.15
CA GLY A 73 -8.43 -20.22 5.78
C GLY A 73 -8.18 -19.19 4.68
N PHE A 74 -7.79 -17.96 5.02
CA PHE A 74 -7.39 -16.97 4.02
C PHE A 74 -5.97 -17.20 3.54
N THR A 75 -5.74 -16.92 2.26
CA THR A 75 -4.41 -16.94 1.64
C THR A 75 -4.02 -15.51 1.28
N VAL A 76 -2.98 -14.97 1.92
CA VAL A 76 -2.34 -13.73 1.47
C VAL A 76 -1.04 -14.10 0.77
N ARG A 77 -0.89 -13.66 -0.48
CA ARG A 77 0.12 -14.20 -1.40
C ARG A 77 1.49 -13.53 -1.26
N LYS A 78 1.54 -12.27 -0.85
CA LYS A 78 2.78 -11.49 -0.76
C LYS A 78 3.01 -10.98 0.65
N THR A 79 4.25 -11.11 1.12
CA THR A 79 4.68 -10.52 2.38
C THR A 79 4.52 -8.99 2.35
N THR A 80 4.79 -8.34 1.22
CA THR A 80 4.63 -6.89 1.06
C THR A 80 3.19 -6.43 1.30
N ASP A 81 2.19 -7.15 0.77
CA ASP A 81 0.76 -6.83 1.02
C ASP A 81 0.40 -6.91 2.52
N ILE A 82 0.94 -7.90 3.24
CA ILE A 82 0.75 -7.98 4.71
C ILE A 82 1.38 -6.79 5.43
N PHE A 83 2.59 -6.38 5.03
CA PHE A 83 3.27 -5.24 5.63
C PHE A 83 2.49 -3.94 5.39
N ILE A 84 2.07 -3.70 4.14
CA ILE A 84 1.27 -2.53 3.76
C ILE A 84 -0.04 -2.50 4.56
N GLY A 85 -0.78 -3.61 4.57
CA GLY A 85 -2.06 -3.68 5.30
C GLY A 85 -1.88 -3.51 6.81
N THR A 86 -0.86 -4.14 7.39
CA THR A 86 -0.57 -4.00 8.83
C THR A 86 -0.20 -2.56 9.18
N PHE A 87 0.64 -1.91 8.37
CA PHE A 87 0.98 -0.51 8.56
C PHE A 87 -0.26 0.39 8.52
N CYS A 88 -1.13 0.22 7.52
CA CYS A 88 -2.37 0.98 7.40
C CYS A 88 -3.30 0.79 8.61
N ILE A 89 -3.46 -0.44 9.10
CA ILE A 89 -4.26 -0.75 10.30
C ILE A 89 -3.68 -0.05 11.53
N GLU A 90 -2.37 -0.19 11.77
CA GLU A 90 -1.71 0.34 12.97
C GLU A 90 -1.71 1.86 13.03
N HIS A 91 -1.73 2.52 11.87
CA HIS A 91 -1.72 3.98 11.78
C HIS A 91 -3.09 4.59 11.46
N ASN A 92 -4.15 3.77 11.34
CA ASN A 92 -5.49 4.20 10.90
C ASN A 92 -5.47 4.99 9.58
N ILE A 93 -4.62 4.56 8.64
CA ILE A 93 -4.50 5.19 7.31
C ILE A 93 -5.30 4.33 6.31
N PRO A 94 -6.36 4.88 5.71
CA PRO A 94 -7.10 4.18 4.66
C PRO A 94 -6.21 3.86 3.45
N LEU A 95 -6.31 2.63 2.95
CA LEU A 95 -5.53 2.19 1.79
C LEU A 95 -6.33 2.37 0.50
N LEU A 96 -5.81 3.17 -0.42
CA LEU A 96 -6.29 3.20 -1.80
C LEU A 96 -5.68 2.01 -2.57
N HIS A 97 -6.49 1.03 -2.94
CA HIS A 97 -6.02 -0.13 -3.70
C HIS A 97 -7.09 -0.68 -4.66
N ASN A 98 -6.62 -1.48 -5.63
CA ASN A 98 -7.48 -2.33 -6.47
C ASN A 98 -7.07 -3.82 -6.41
N ASN A 99 -6.18 -4.18 -5.47
CA ASN A 99 -5.74 -5.56 -5.31
C ASN A 99 -6.67 -6.32 -4.35
N LYS A 100 -7.26 -7.43 -4.81
CA LYS A 100 -8.11 -8.31 -4.00
C LYS A 100 -7.35 -8.99 -2.85
N ASP A 101 -6.02 -9.02 -2.89
CA ASP A 101 -5.19 -9.58 -1.81
C ASP A 101 -5.32 -8.81 -0.48
N PHE A 102 -5.86 -7.58 -0.50
CA PHE A 102 -6.15 -6.81 0.70
C PHE A 102 -7.53 -7.12 1.33
N LEU A 103 -8.42 -7.83 0.65
CA LEU A 103 -9.75 -8.18 1.20
C LEU A 103 -9.65 -8.93 2.54
N PRO A 104 -8.77 -9.94 2.73
CA PRO A 104 -8.62 -10.59 4.02
C PRO A 104 -8.14 -9.64 5.13
N LEU A 105 -7.41 -8.58 4.82
CA LEU A 105 -6.92 -7.62 5.82
C LEU A 105 -8.04 -6.71 6.35
N GLN A 106 -9.18 -6.61 5.66
CA GLN A 106 -10.36 -5.89 6.18
C GLN A 106 -10.96 -6.58 7.41
N GLU A 107 -10.82 -7.92 7.52
CA GLU A 107 -11.17 -8.68 8.74
C GLU A 107 -10.34 -8.25 9.97
N LEU A 108 -9.20 -7.59 9.73
CA LEU A 108 -8.29 -7.08 10.75
C LEU A 108 -8.43 -5.57 10.97
N GLY A 109 -9.41 -4.93 10.31
CA GLY A 109 -9.67 -3.50 10.44
C GLY A 109 -9.01 -2.62 9.38
N LEU A 110 -8.52 -3.18 8.26
CA LEU A 110 -8.01 -2.36 7.16
C LEU A 110 -9.14 -1.51 6.56
N LEU A 111 -8.99 -0.19 6.65
CA LEU A 111 -9.85 0.78 5.97
C LEU A 111 -9.42 0.92 4.51
N VAL A 112 -10.39 1.06 3.61
CA VAL A 112 -10.16 1.17 2.17
C VAL A 112 -10.92 2.36 1.59
N VAL A 113 -10.33 2.99 0.59
CA VAL A 113 -10.91 4.15 -0.12
C VAL A 113 -11.34 3.74 -1.52
#